data_AF-A0A117NNJ3-F1
#
_entry.id   AF-A0A117NNJ3-F1
#
_cell.length_a   1.000
_cell.length_b   1.000
_cell.length_c   1.000
_cell.angle_alpha   90.00
_cell.angle_beta   90.00
_cell.angle_gamma   90.00
#
_symmetry.space_group_name_H-M   'P 1'
#
loop_
_entity.id
_entity.type
_entity.pdbx_description
1 polymer ?
#
loop_
_entity_poly.entity_id
_entity_poly.type
_entity_poly.pdbx_seq_one_letter_code
_entity_poly.pdbx_strand_id
1 'polypeptide(L)'
;MVTLTDPEGFAMNLFYGTTPVTPGTYPDKLIANYEIDKPRVRRFQRFQPGPAAVHKLGHYGVCTTNFEGLVEFYTKNFNMVPTDFLYVEVEGKKKNVALFAHVDRGENTVDHHSFFMSANPTTHVHHCSFEVHDFDTQKLGHQWLAKKDYKSVWGVGRHILGSQIFDYWWDTTGNMIEHYADGDLVNNQTPIGYMPAGHESLAVWGPEVPSWFLQ
;
A
#
# COMPACT_ATOMS: atom_id res chain seq x y z
N MET A 1 15.51 -2.85 20.87
CA MET A 1 15.54 -2.29 19.50
C MET A 1 16.93 -2.48 18.96
N VAL A 2 17.06 -2.97 17.73
CA VAL A 2 18.32 -3.02 16.98
C VAL A 2 18.13 -2.18 15.73
N THR A 3 19.06 -1.28 15.45
CA THR A 3 19.08 -0.50 14.21
C THR A 3 20.18 -1.05 13.33
N LEU A 4 19.84 -1.31 12.07
CA LEU A 4 20.77 -1.65 11.01
C LEU A 4 20.49 -0.79 9.79
N THR A 5 21.41 -0.81 8.84
CA THR A 5 21.28 -0.09 7.58
C THR A 5 21.16 -1.12 6.47
N ASP A 6 20.22 -0.90 5.55
CA ASP A 6 20.17 -1.70 4.32
C ASP A 6 21.34 -1.32 3.37
N PRO A 7 21.54 -2.05 2.26
CA PRO A 7 22.59 -1.75 1.28
C PRO A 7 22.56 -0.34 0.65
N GLU A 8 21.44 0.38 0.78
CA GLU A 8 21.20 1.71 0.19
C GLU A 8 21.23 2.84 1.23
N GLY A 9 21.49 2.52 2.50
CA GLY A 9 21.61 3.53 3.55
C GLY A 9 20.33 3.75 4.38
N PHE A 10 19.22 3.05 4.07
CA PHE A 10 18.00 3.20 4.85
C PHE A 10 18.13 2.54 6.22
N ALA A 11 17.80 3.31 7.27
CA ALA A 11 17.78 2.79 8.62
C ALA A 11 16.56 1.88 8.82
N MET A 12 16.82 0.65 9.24
CA MET A 12 15.81 -0.33 9.64
C MET A 12 15.88 -0.56 11.15
N ASN A 13 14.74 -0.43 11.83
CA ASN A 13 14.64 -0.63 13.26
C ASN A 13 13.86 -1.92 13.56
N LEU A 14 14.53 -2.88 14.19
CA LEU A 14 13.94 -4.13 14.64
C LEU A 14 13.57 -4.01 16.13
N PHE A 15 12.29 -4.23 16.43
CA PHE A 15 11.76 -4.19 17.79
C PHE A 15 11.38 -5.60 18.25
N TYR A 16 11.71 -5.92 19.50
CA TYR A 16 11.34 -7.17 20.15
C TYR A 16 10.92 -6.87 21.59
N GLY A 17 9.96 -7.65 22.10
CA GLY A 17 9.45 -7.50 23.48
C GLY A 17 8.55 -6.28 23.69
N THR A 18 7.93 -5.76 22.63
CA THR A 18 6.96 -4.66 22.74
C THR A 18 5.66 -5.15 23.39
N THR A 19 5.07 -4.32 24.25
CA THR A 19 3.75 -4.60 24.85
C THR A 19 2.64 -4.23 23.86
N PRO A 20 1.78 -5.16 23.46
CA PRO A 20 0.61 -4.83 22.65
C PRO A 20 -0.29 -3.84 23.40
N VAL A 21 -0.73 -2.80 22.70
CA VAL A 21 -1.74 -1.88 23.24
C VAL A 21 -3.12 -2.52 23.16
N THR A 22 -3.99 -2.25 24.13
CA THR A 22 -5.39 -2.67 24.04
C THR A 22 -6.06 -1.95 22.88
N PRO A 23 -6.64 -2.67 21.90
CA PRO A 23 -7.35 -2.04 20.80
C PRO A 23 -8.50 -1.16 21.28
N GLY A 24 -8.72 -0.03 20.61
CA GLY A 24 -9.91 0.78 20.79
C GLY A 24 -11.15 0.12 20.17
N THR A 25 -12.24 0.89 20.08
CA THR A 25 -13.44 0.48 19.35
C THR A 25 -13.28 0.73 17.86
N TYR A 26 -13.56 -0.28 17.03
CA TYR A 26 -13.59 -0.15 15.58
C TYR A 26 -14.99 0.29 15.09
N PRO A 27 -15.08 0.99 13.96
CA PRO A 27 -16.37 1.26 13.33
C PRO A 27 -17.04 -0.04 12.87
N ASP A 28 -18.37 -0.03 12.78
CA ASP A 28 -19.12 -1.20 12.31
C ASP A 28 -18.84 -1.50 10.84
N LYS A 29 -18.86 -2.79 10.47
CA LYS A 29 -18.80 -3.20 9.06
C LYS A 29 -20.04 -2.72 8.32
N LEU A 30 -19.84 -2.07 7.19
CA LEU A 30 -20.93 -1.61 6.35
C LEU A 30 -21.66 -2.79 5.69
N ILE A 31 -22.99 -2.76 5.73
CA ILE A 31 -23.84 -3.69 4.99
C ILE A 31 -24.19 -3.06 3.63
N ALA A 32 -23.60 -3.56 2.54
CA ALA A 32 -23.95 -3.13 1.20
C ALA A 32 -25.32 -3.67 0.77
N ASN A 33 -26.04 -2.90 -0.07
CA ASN A 33 -27.19 -3.42 -0.82
C ASN A 33 -26.71 -3.63 -2.26
N TYR A 34 -26.91 -4.82 -2.80
CA TYR A 34 -26.67 -5.15 -4.21
C TYR A 34 -27.98 -5.09 -5.01
N GLU A 35 -27.92 -5.39 -6.30
CA GLU A 35 -29.03 -5.25 -7.26
C GLU A 35 -30.27 -6.03 -6.80
N ILE A 36 -30.04 -7.26 -6.31
CA ILE A 36 -31.07 -8.20 -5.86
C ILE A 36 -31.11 -8.27 -4.33
N ASP A 37 -29.96 -8.44 -3.66
CA ASP A 37 -29.90 -8.57 -2.21
C ASP A 37 -29.83 -7.19 -1.51
N LYS A 38 -30.91 -6.82 -0.83
CA LYS A 38 -31.08 -5.51 -0.18
C LYS A 38 -31.41 -5.65 1.30
N PRO A 39 -30.49 -6.16 2.13
CA PRO A 39 -30.75 -6.49 3.53
C PRO A 39 -31.01 -5.25 4.42
N ARG A 40 -30.64 -4.04 3.97
CA ARG A 40 -30.93 -2.80 4.72
C ARG A 40 -32.39 -2.36 4.59
N VAL A 41 -33.28 -3.00 5.34
CA VAL A 41 -34.71 -2.64 5.42
C VAL A 41 -34.93 -1.54 6.47
N ARG A 42 -35.39 -0.35 6.03
CA ARG A 42 -35.62 0.84 6.88
C ARG A 42 -34.40 1.27 7.71
N ARG A 43 -33.19 0.92 7.26
CA ARG A 43 -31.91 1.32 7.85
C ARG A 43 -31.12 2.10 6.80
N PHE A 44 -30.62 3.27 7.19
CA PHE A 44 -29.89 4.17 6.30
C PHE A 44 -28.40 4.16 6.65
N GLN A 45 -27.54 4.12 5.64
CA GLN A 45 -26.12 4.46 5.85
C GLN A 45 -25.98 5.99 5.83
N ARG A 46 -25.46 6.52 6.93
CA ARG A 46 -25.22 7.95 7.15
C ARG A 46 -23.86 8.07 7.82
N PHE A 47 -22.99 8.87 7.22
CA PHE A 47 -21.62 9.05 7.69
C PHE A 47 -21.46 10.43 8.30
N GLN A 48 -20.53 10.55 9.24
CA GLN A 48 -20.10 11.84 9.75
C GLN A 48 -18.97 12.37 8.86
N PRO A 49 -19.13 13.56 8.23
CA PRO A 49 -18.05 14.14 7.44
C PRO A 49 -16.84 14.46 8.31
N GLY A 50 -15.64 14.16 7.82
CA GLY A 50 -14.40 14.37 8.57
C GLY A 50 -13.19 13.76 7.88
N PRO A 51 -12.00 13.88 8.49
CA PRO A 51 -10.83 13.14 8.05
C PRO A 51 -11.07 11.63 8.21
N ALA A 52 -10.42 10.83 7.37
CA ALA A 52 -10.42 9.38 7.53
C ALA A 52 -9.58 9.00 8.75
N ALA A 53 -10.16 8.19 9.65
CA ALA A 53 -9.41 7.66 10.77
C ALA A 53 -8.49 6.53 10.30
N VAL A 54 -7.21 6.61 10.67
CA VAL A 54 -6.22 5.56 10.40
C VAL A 54 -6.45 4.37 11.33
N HIS A 55 -6.56 3.18 10.74
CA HIS A 55 -6.63 1.91 11.44
C HIS A 55 -5.24 1.39 11.83
N LYS A 56 -4.31 1.34 10.85
CA LYS A 56 -2.93 0.90 11.06
C LYS A 56 -1.98 1.45 9.99
N LEU A 57 -0.68 1.32 10.24
CA LEU A 57 0.34 1.36 9.19
C LEU A 57 0.16 0.14 8.28
N GLY A 58 0.10 0.34 6.96
CA GLY A 58 0.05 -0.73 5.98
C GLY A 58 1.44 -1.13 5.50
N HIS A 59 2.03 -0.28 4.67
CA HIS A 59 3.34 -0.53 4.07
C HIS A 59 4.22 0.71 3.98
N TYR A 60 5.48 0.45 3.69
CA TYR A 60 6.48 1.47 3.39
C TYR A 60 7.09 1.23 2.01
N GLY A 61 7.23 2.28 1.23
CA GLY A 61 7.70 2.23 -0.15
C GLY A 61 9.01 2.98 -0.33
N VAL A 62 9.96 2.38 -1.06
CA VAL A 62 11.24 3.04 -1.43
C VAL A 62 11.54 2.97 -2.92
N CYS A 63 12.31 3.94 -3.39
CA CYS A 63 12.97 3.95 -4.69
C CYS A 63 14.46 3.67 -4.47
N THR A 64 15.10 2.92 -5.37
CA THR A 64 16.47 2.44 -5.20
C THR A 64 17.23 2.34 -6.52
N THR A 65 18.52 2.66 -6.48
CA THR A 65 19.45 2.44 -7.59
C THR A 65 19.96 0.99 -7.66
N ASN A 66 19.91 0.27 -6.55
CA ASN A 66 20.36 -1.10 -6.34
C ASN A 66 19.20 -2.07 -6.04
N PHE A 67 18.24 -2.15 -6.97
CA PHE A 67 17.03 -2.97 -6.82
C PHE A 67 17.35 -4.45 -6.50
N GLU A 68 18.20 -5.11 -7.29
CA GLU A 68 18.52 -6.52 -7.09
C GLU A 68 19.20 -6.77 -5.73
N GLY A 69 20.10 -5.87 -5.32
CA GLY A 69 20.77 -5.96 -4.02
C GLY A 69 19.81 -5.78 -2.84
N LEU A 70 18.82 -4.88 -2.93
CA LEU A 70 17.78 -4.76 -1.91
C LEU A 70 16.87 -5.99 -1.89
N VAL A 71 16.40 -6.48 -3.05
CA VAL A 71 15.59 -7.71 -3.10
C VAL A 71 16.34 -8.86 -2.42
N GLU A 72 17.61 -9.08 -2.75
CA GLU A 72 18.43 -10.12 -2.14
C GLU A 72 18.57 -9.90 -0.62
N PHE A 73 18.88 -8.68 -0.19
CA PHE A 73 19.07 -8.36 1.22
C PHE A 73 17.80 -8.63 2.04
N TYR A 74 16.65 -8.11 1.60
CA TYR A 74 15.39 -8.26 2.32
C TYR A 74 14.90 -9.71 2.34
N THR A 75 15.00 -10.44 1.22
CA THR A 75 14.49 -11.81 1.13
C THR A 75 15.40 -12.86 1.76
N LYS A 76 16.71 -12.61 1.87
CA LYS A 76 17.65 -13.54 2.53
C LYS A 76 17.78 -13.33 4.03
N ASN A 77 17.72 -12.08 4.50
CA ASN A 77 17.99 -11.76 5.91
C ASN A 77 16.70 -11.62 6.74
N PHE A 78 15.56 -11.42 6.09
CA PHE A 78 14.27 -11.25 6.74
C PHE A 78 13.25 -12.19 6.12
N ASN A 79 12.16 -12.47 6.83
CA ASN A 79 11.03 -13.24 6.33
C ASN A 79 10.20 -12.48 5.26
N MET A 80 10.83 -11.60 4.48
CA MET A 80 10.14 -10.89 3.40
C MET A 80 10.07 -11.79 2.17
N VAL A 81 8.86 -12.01 1.66
CA VAL A 81 8.62 -12.82 0.46
C VAL A 81 7.90 -11.98 -0.60
N PRO A 82 8.31 -12.05 -1.88
CA PRO A 82 7.60 -11.39 -2.95
C PRO A 82 6.15 -11.87 -3.07
N THR A 83 5.23 -10.92 -3.13
CA THR A 83 3.86 -11.15 -3.58
C THR A 83 3.76 -10.92 -5.09
N ASP A 84 4.31 -9.80 -5.56
CA ASP A 84 4.38 -9.48 -6.98
C ASP A 84 5.74 -8.91 -7.37
N PHE A 85 6.15 -9.22 -8.60
CA PHE A 85 7.15 -8.48 -9.34
C PHE A 85 6.52 -7.75 -10.53
N LEU A 86 6.93 -6.50 -10.72
CA LEU A 86 6.75 -5.83 -12.01
C LEU A 86 8.04 -5.91 -12.81
N TYR A 87 7.92 -6.20 -14.11
CA TYR A 87 9.07 -6.36 -15.00
C TYR A 87 8.97 -5.49 -16.25
N VAL A 88 10.14 -5.11 -16.78
CA VAL A 88 10.28 -4.59 -18.14
C VAL A 88 10.98 -5.62 -19.01
N GLU A 89 10.78 -5.56 -20.32
CA GLU A 89 11.52 -6.39 -21.26
C GLU A 89 12.71 -5.60 -21.84
N VAL A 90 13.91 -6.14 -21.63
CA VAL A 90 15.17 -5.58 -22.14
C VAL A 90 15.87 -6.68 -22.93
N GLU A 91 16.11 -6.43 -24.21
CA GLU A 91 16.78 -7.40 -25.11
C GLU A 91 16.12 -8.80 -25.10
N GLY A 92 14.78 -8.83 -25.03
CA GLY A 92 14.00 -10.07 -25.00
C GLY A 92 14.06 -10.83 -23.68
N LYS A 93 14.59 -10.22 -22.61
CA LYS A 93 14.63 -10.79 -21.26
C LYS A 93 13.80 -9.93 -20.30
N LYS A 94 13.07 -10.58 -19.40
CA LYS A 94 12.36 -9.90 -18.32
C LYS A 94 13.37 -9.46 -17.25
N LYS A 95 13.32 -8.19 -16.90
CA LYS A 95 14.05 -7.60 -15.78
C LYS A 95 13.05 -7.03 -14.80
N ASN A 96 13.06 -7.54 -13.56
CA ASN A 96 12.22 -7.02 -12.50
C ASN A 96 12.68 -5.61 -12.11
N VAL A 97 11.71 -4.71 -11.94
CA VAL A 97 11.93 -3.29 -11.64
C VAL A 97 11.07 -2.79 -10.49
N ALA A 98 10.08 -3.57 -10.04
CA ALA A 98 9.38 -3.29 -8.79
C ALA A 98 9.05 -4.61 -8.06
N LEU A 99 8.94 -4.52 -6.75
CA LEU A 99 8.61 -5.62 -5.85
C LEU A 99 7.58 -5.14 -4.84
N PHE A 100 6.52 -5.93 -4.66
CA PHE A 100 5.59 -5.86 -3.55
C PHE A 100 5.83 -7.10 -2.67
N ALA A 101 6.13 -6.92 -1.40
CA ALA A 101 6.52 -8.02 -0.51
C ALA A 101 5.79 -7.98 0.83
N HIS A 102 5.44 -9.17 1.33
CA HIS A 102 4.82 -9.40 2.62
C HIS A 102 5.78 -10.12 3.57
N VAL A 103 5.46 -10.10 4.87
CA VAL A 103 6.16 -10.91 5.87
C VAL A 103 5.54 -12.31 5.89
N ASP A 104 6.32 -13.33 5.56
CA ASP A 104 5.89 -14.72 5.60
C ASP A 104 5.60 -15.16 7.04
N ARG A 105 4.35 -15.57 7.28
CA ARG A 105 3.83 -16.10 8.54
C ARG A 105 3.28 -17.53 8.37
N GLY A 106 3.73 -18.25 7.35
CA GLY A 106 3.27 -19.58 6.99
C GLY A 106 1.83 -19.54 6.47
N GLU A 107 0.98 -20.39 7.05
CA GLU A 107 -0.44 -20.51 6.66
C GLU A 107 -1.29 -19.29 7.04
N ASN A 108 -0.82 -18.45 7.98
CA ASN A 108 -1.54 -17.25 8.40
C ASN A 108 -1.54 -16.21 7.28
N THR A 109 -2.73 -15.73 6.92
CA THR A 109 -2.85 -14.66 5.94
C THR A 109 -2.37 -13.32 6.50
N VAL A 110 -1.71 -12.54 5.65
CA VAL A 110 -1.19 -11.20 5.91
C VAL A 110 -1.57 -10.27 4.77
N ASP A 111 -1.47 -8.97 4.97
CA ASP A 111 -1.65 -8.00 3.90
C ASP A 111 -0.78 -8.34 2.69
N HIS A 112 -1.33 -8.09 1.50
CA HIS A 112 -0.67 -8.25 0.21
C HIS A 112 0.79 -7.78 0.21
N HIS A 113 1.07 -6.67 0.88
CA HIS A 113 2.43 -6.24 1.11
C HIS A 113 2.51 -5.38 2.38
N SER A 114 3.68 -5.44 3.02
CA SER A 114 4.09 -4.48 4.06
C SER A 114 5.30 -3.66 3.60
N PHE A 115 5.86 -4.01 2.43
CA PHE A 115 7.00 -3.33 1.85
C PHE A 115 6.91 -3.30 0.33
N PHE A 116 7.23 -2.16 -0.25
CA PHE A 116 7.33 -1.94 -1.69
C PHE A 116 8.69 -1.34 -2.03
N MET A 117 9.26 -1.75 -3.16
CA MET A 117 10.42 -1.07 -3.73
C MET A 117 10.32 -0.98 -5.25
N SER A 118 10.90 0.08 -5.82
CA SER A 118 11.05 0.26 -7.27
C SER A 118 12.45 0.69 -7.65
N ALA A 119 12.93 0.20 -8.79
CA ALA A 119 14.18 0.63 -9.41
C ALA A 119 14.03 2.07 -9.92
N ASN A 120 14.97 2.94 -9.58
CA ASN A 120 14.91 4.37 -9.88
C ASN A 120 16.36 4.93 -10.03
N PRO A 121 16.57 6.00 -10.81
CA PRO A 121 17.86 6.71 -10.87
C PRO A 121 18.36 7.28 -9.52
N THR A 122 17.49 7.45 -8.53
CA THR A 122 17.83 7.90 -7.18
C THR A 122 17.28 6.97 -6.09
N THR A 123 17.91 7.04 -4.93
CA THR A 123 17.49 6.32 -3.72
C THR A 123 16.76 7.28 -2.79
N HIS A 124 15.48 7.00 -2.51
CA HIS A 124 14.64 7.83 -1.64
C HIS A 124 13.41 7.07 -1.14
N VAL A 125 12.75 7.64 -0.13
CA VAL A 125 11.43 7.17 0.29
C VAL A 125 10.42 7.54 -0.78
N HIS A 126 9.62 6.55 -1.20
CA HIS A 126 8.52 6.79 -2.13
C HIS A 126 7.26 7.24 -1.37
N HIS A 127 6.76 6.44 -0.42
CA HIS A 127 5.66 6.82 0.46
C HIS A 127 5.60 5.93 1.71
N CYS A 128 4.78 6.34 2.67
CA CYS A 128 4.22 5.44 3.68
C CYS A 128 2.70 5.39 3.56
N SER A 129 2.13 4.24 3.94
CA SER A 129 0.72 3.94 3.69
C SER A 129 -0.03 3.58 4.96
N PHE A 130 -1.29 3.99 5.04
CA PHE A 130 -2.15 3.83 6.21
C PHE A 130 -3.52 3.29 5.81
N GLU A 131 -3.92 2.20 6.45
CA GLU A 131 -5.23 1.60 6.21
C GLU A 131 -6.33 2.44 6.87
N VAL A 132 -7.42 2.67 6.17
CA VAL A 132 -8.66 3.30 6.65
C VAL A 132 -9.83 2.31 6.53
N HIS A 133 -10.90 2.58 7.27
CA HIS A 133 -11.95 1.59 7.54
C HIS A 133 -12.65 1.01 6.29
N ASP A 134 -13.08 1.87 5.37
CA ASP A 134 -13.81 1.47 4.16
C ASP A 134 -13.73 2.56 3.08
N PHE A 135 -14.30 2.24 1.91
CA PHE A 135 -14.31 3.14 0.76
C PHE A 135 -15.02 4.48 1.03
N ASP A 136 -16.15 4.47 1.74
CA ASP A 136 -16.89 5.68 2.07
C ASP A 136 -16.04 6.59 2.98
N THR A 137 -15.38 6.01 3.99
CA THR A 137 -14.46 6.69 4.89
C THR A 137 -13.28 7.29 4.14
N GLN A 138 -12.68 6.54 3.20
CA GLN A 138 -11.62 7.04 2.34
C GLN A 138 -12.09 8.23 1.50
N LYS A 139 -13.28 8.15 0.90
CA LYS A 139 -13.80 9.25 0.08
C LYS A 139 -14.14 10.49 0.91
N LEU A 140 -14.62 10.31 2.14
CA LEU A 140 -14.83 11.42 3.09
C LEU A 140 -13.50 12.08 3.47
N GLY A 141 -12.47 11.27 3.75
CA GLY A 141 -11.11 11.75 4.01
C GLY A 141 -10.55 12.56 2.85
N HIS A 142 -10.67 12.05 1.63
CA HIS A 142 -10.29 12.75 0.40
C HIS A 142 -10.97 14.13 0.29
N GLN A 143 -12.29 14.18 0.47
CA GLN A 143 -13.05 15.43 0.43
C GLN A 143 -12.66 16.40 1.54
N TRP A 144 -12.35 15.88 2.73
CA TRP A 144 -11.93 16.70 3.86
C TRP A 144 -10.55 17.32 3.62
N LEU A 145 -9.59 16.55 3.12
CA LEU A 145 -8.25 17.03 2.76
C LEU A 145 -8.31 18.08 1.65
N ALA A 146 -9.11 17.84 0.60
CA ALA A 146 -9.32 18.80 -0.48
C ALA A 146 -9.89 20.14 0.04
N LYS A 147 -10.87 20.10 0.95
CA LYS A 147 -11.47 21.31 1.57
C LYS A 147 -10.51 22.07 2.48
N LYS A 148 -9.39 21.45 2.85
CA LYS A 148 -8.33 22.02 3.70
C LYS A 148 -7.11 22.45 2.88
N ASP A 149 -7.23 22.45 1.55
CA ASP A 149 -6.17 22.85 0.62
C ASP A 149 -4.90 21.99 0.72
N TYR A 150 -5.02 20.74 1.19
CA TYR A 150 -3.94 19.75 1.01
C TYR A 150 -3.75 19.44 -0.48
N LYS A 151 -2.56 19.00 -0.85
CA LYS A 151 -2.23 18.72 -2.24
C LYS A 151 -2.37 17.23 -2.52
N SER A 152 -3.32 16.87 -3.37
CA SER A 152 -3.46 15.49 -3.86
C SER A 152 -2.29 15.14 -4.78
N VAL A 153 -1.85 13.89 -4.70
CA VAL A 153 -0.82 13.30 -5.56
C VAL A 153 -1.49 12.48 -6.64
N TRP A 154 -2.28 11.49 -6.24
CA TRP A 154 -2.96 10.56 -7.13
C TRP A 154 -4.11 9.86 -6.41
N GLY A 155 -5.25 9.71 -7.07
CA GLY A 155 -6.44 9.04 -6.53
C GLY A 155 -7.66 9.97 -6.37
N VAL A 156 -8.77 9.50 -5.84
CA VAL A 156 -9.02 8.11 -5.38
C VAL A 156 -9.06 7.13 -6.56
N GLY A 157 -8.43 5.97 -6.41
CA GLY A 157 -8.44 4.89 -7.41
C GLY A 157 -8.42 3.50 -6.79
N ARG A 158 -8.33 2.46 -7.62
CA ARG A 158 -8.20 1.04 -7.22
C ARG A 158 -6.98 0.45 -7.88
N HIS A 159 -6.06 -0.07 -7.07
CA HIS A 159 -4.89 -0.77 -7.56
C HIS A 159 -5.23 -2.12 -8.19
N ILE A 160 -4.45 -2.53 -9.19
CA ILE A 160 -4.45 -3.91 -9.68
C ILE A 160 -3.76 -4.82 -8.65
N LEU A 161 -2.64 -4.35 -8.11
CA LEU A 161 -1.80 -5.06 -7.14
C LEU A 161 -2.43 -4.95 -5.75
N GLY A 162 -2.73 -6.09 -5.13
CA GLY A 162 -3.36 -6.18 -3.81
C GLY A 162 -4.74 -5.56 -3.68
N SER A 163 -5.38 -5.20 -4.80
CA SER A 163 -6.73 -4.64 -4.89
C SER A 163 -7.01 -3.40 -4.03
N GLN A 164 -6.00 -2.74 -3.45
CA GLN A 164 -6.21 -1.63 -2.53
C GLN A 164 -6.92 -0.45 -3.23
N ILE A 165 -7.92 0.13 -2.58
CA ILE A 165 -8.42 1.46 -2.96
C ILE A 165 -7.41 2.46 -2.44
N PHE A 166 -6.81 3.30 -3.27
CA PHE A 166 -5.74 4.21 -2.88
C PHE A 166 -6.16 5.69 -2.95
N ASP A 167 -5.54 6.52 -2.13
CA ASP A 167 -5.65 7.98 -2.15
C ASP A 167 -4.36 8.61 -1.61
N TYR A 168 -3.53 9.14 -2.51
CA TYR A 168 -2.21 9.69 -2.22
C TYR A 168 -2.26 11.22 -2.06
N TRP A 169 -1.57 11.71 -1.03
CA TRP A 169 -1.46 13.13 -0.70
C TRP A 169 -0.03 13.50 -0.34
N TRP A 170 0.34 14.76 -0.57
CA TRP A 170 1.54 15.33 0.03
C TRP A 170 1.24 15.73 1.48
N ASP A 171 2.10 15.31 2.42
CA ASP A 171 2.12 15.91 3.74
C ASP A 171 2.70 17.33 3.72
N THR A 172 2.73 17.98 4.89
CA THR A 172 3.24 19.36 5.00
C THR A 172 4.76 19.47 4.93
N THR A 173 5.50 18.36 4.91
CA THR A 173 6.97 18.32 4.87
C THR A 173 7.52 17.74 3.57
N GLY A 174 6.65 17.38 2.62
CA GLY A 174 7.01 16.92 1.27
C GLY A 174 7.08 15.40 1.12
N ASN A 175 6.57 14.62 2.07
CA ASN A 175 6.44 13.17 1.93
C ASN A 175 5.10 12.80 1.34
N MET A 176 5.10 11.77 0.51
CA MET A 176 3.88 11.18 -0.02
C MET A 176 3.27 10.23 1.03
N ILE A 177 1.98 10.41 1.30
CA ILE A 177 1.19 9.60 2.21
C ILE A 177 0.06 8.96 1.43
N GLU A 178 -0.06 7.64 1.55
CA GLU A 178 -1.20 6.90 1.02
C GLU A 178 -2.21 6.60 2.13
N HIS A 179 -3.48 6.89 1.90
CA HIS A 179 -4.57 6.22 2.59
C HIS A 179 -5.11 5.10 1.70
N TYR A 180 -5.29 3.91 2.26
CA TYR A 180 -5.90 2.80 1.53
C TYR A 180 -6.98 2.06 2.30
N ALA A 181 -7.84 1.35 1.57
CA ALA A 181 -8.80 0.40 2.12
C ALA A 181 -8.94 -0.81 1.20
N ASP A 182 -9.56 -1.89 1.70
CA ASP A 182 -10.03 -3.01 0.88
C ASP A 182 -8.88 -3.74 0.14
N GLY A 183 -7.82 -4.07 0.89
CA GLY A 183 -6.65 -4.80 0.39
C GLY A 183 -6.76 -6.32 0.53
N ASP A 184 -6.14 -7.05 -0.39
CA ASP A 184 -6.10 -8.51 -0.39
C ASP A 184 -5.18 -9.07 0.71
N LEU A 185 -5.48 -10.29 1.15
CA LEU A 185 -4.63 -11.04 2.07
C LEU A 185 -4.00 -12.24 1.37
N VAL A 186 -2.72 -12.48 1.64
CA VAL A 186 -1.88 -13.51 1.02
C VAL A 186 -1.20 -14.37 2.07
N ASN A 187 -0.74 -15.57 1.69
CA ASN A 187 0.06 -16.44 2.54
C ASN A 187 1.04 -17.29 1.70
N ASN A 188 1.70 -18.26 2.33
CA ASN A 188 2.63 -19.19 1.68
C ASN A 188 2.02 -20.05 0.54
N GLN A 189 0.70 -20.09 0.38
CA GLN A 189 0.01 -20.77 -0.72
C GLN A 189 -0.30 -19.84 -1.89
N THR A 190 -0.15 -18.53 -1.72
CA THR A 190 -0.35 -17.55 -2.80
C THR A 190 0.84 -17.59 -3.75
N PRO A 191 0.65 -17.85 -5.06
CA PRO A 191 1.74 -17.81 -6.03
C PRO A 191 2.25 -16.38 -6.23
N ILE A 192 3.54 -16.24 -6.52
CA ILE A 192 4.14 -14.94 -6.84
C ILE A 192 3.59 -14.47 -8.21
N GLY A 193 3.01 -13.28 -8.24
CA GLY A 193 2.55 -12.64 -9.46
C GLY A 193 3.69 -11.96 -10.22
N TYR A 194 3.56 -11.92 -11.55
CA TYR A 194 4.50 -11.25 -12.44
C TYR A 194 3.72 -10.48 -13.49
N MET A 195 3.90 -9.16 -13.52
CA MET A 195 3.20 -8.30 -14.48
C MET A 195 4.16 -7.33 -15.20
N PRO A 196 3.87 -6.93 -16.45
CA PRO A 196 4.60 -5.86 -17.09
C PRO A 196 4.49 -4.57 -16.28
N ALA A 197 5.58 -3.84 -16.10
CA ALA A 197 5.56 -2.51 -15.51
C ALA A 197 4.99 -1.51 -16.53
N GLY A 198 4.07 -0.66 -16.08
CA GLY A 198 3.55 0.45 -16.87
C GLY A 198 2.47 1.23 -16.13
N HIS A 199 2.07 2.39 -16.65
CA HIS A 199 0.99 3.17 -16.04
C HIS A 199 -0.31 2.37 -15.89
N GLU A 200 -0.62 1.52 -16.88
CA GLU A 200 -1.81 0.67 -16.87
C GLU A 200 -1.69 -0.54 -15.93
N SER A 201 -0.49 -0.87 -15.46
CA SER A 201 -0.30 -1.99 -14.52
C SER A 201 -0.60 -1.61 -13.08
N LEU A 202 -0.84 -0.33 -12.79
CA LEU A 202 -0.98 0.16 -11.42
C LEU A 202 -2.44 0.29 -10.97
N ALA A 203 -3.39 0.62 -11.85
CA ALA A 203 -4.77 0.90 -11.45
C ALA A 203 -5.81 0.28 -12.38
N VAL A 204 -6.85 -0.31 -11.79
CA VAL A 204 -8.07 -0.78 -12.47
C VAL A 204 -8.93 0.41 -12.88
N TRP A 205 -9.07 1.39 -11.99
CA TRP A 205 -9.77 2.65 -12.23
C TRP A 205 -9.22 3.75 -11.33
N GLY A 206 -9.39 5.00 -11.74
CA GLY A 206 -8.89 6.18 -11.03
C GLY A 206 -8.53 7.28 -12.03
N PRO A 207 -8.04 8.43 -11.56
CA PRO A 207 -7.41 9.41 -12.43
C PRO A 207 -6.15 8.82 -13.07
N GLU A 208 -5.74 9.40 -14.21
CA GLU A 208 -4.46 9.06 -14.83
C GLU A 208 -3.32 9.24 -13.83
N VAL A 209 -2.44 8.23 -13.76
CA VAL A 209 -1.27 8.28 -12.89
C VAL A 209 -0.31 9.37 -13.39
N PRO A 210 0.16 10.28 -12.51
CA PRO A 210 1.16 11.24 -12.90
C PRO A 210 2.43 10.56 -13.41
N SER A 211 3.01 11.03 -14.52
CA SER A 211 4.23 10.44 -15.10
C SER A 211 5.44 10.48 -14.18
N TRP A 212 5.40 11.34 -13.16
CA TRP A 212 6.44 11.49 -12.13
C TRP A 212 6.15 10.68 -10.87
N PHE A 213 5.04 9.94 -10.80
CA PHE A 213 4.61 9.27 -9.57
C PHE A 213 5.69 8.36 -8.98
N LEU A 214 6.31 7.50 -9.82
CA LEU A 214 7.38 6.59 -9.41
C LEU A 214 8.80 7.19 -9.51
N GLN A 215 8.92 8.51 -9.74
CA GLN A 215 10.23 9.18 -9.90
C GLN A 215 10.87 9.55 -8.57
#